data_AF-A0AAD5R913-F1
#
_entry.id   AF-A0AAD5R913-F1
#
_cell.length_a   1.000
_cell.length_b   1.000
_cell.length_c   1.000
_cell.angle_alpha   90.00
_cell.angle_beta   90.00
_cell.angle_gamma   90.00
#
_symmetry.space_group_name_H-M   'P 1'
#
loop_
_entity.id
_entity.type
_entity.pdbx_description
1 polymer ?
#
loop_
_entity_poly.entity_id
_entity_poly.type
_entity_poly.pdbx_seq_one_letter_code
_entity_poly.pdbx_strand_id
1 'polypeptide(L)'
;MAPEQNSPDQTTTSIIDIFSKFKSTDVDESILNKARELCAQYLGGVWKEIDNSQFSLSKMSGGLTNLVFCCALSSEVPVVGEEHRSVILRIQTQTSSIQLVREIAIFMKLNAYGYGPKLLGLFPGGRIEEFIYGRTLKKEEVYNPRFVPAIASLIAKLNNIEMPLPKNPQYIPLVHSWLQKYKNNGGGSFRLFKTAVNW
;
A
#
# COMPACT_ATOMS: atom_id res chain seq x y z
N MET A 1 -47.87 -10.79 12.90
CA MET A 1 -46.49 -10.70 12.38
C MET A 1 -46.31 -9.31 11.80
N ALA A 2 -45.60 -8.45 12.52
CA ALA A 2 -45.24 -7.13 12.03
C ALA A 2 -44.09 -7.27 11.01
N PRO A 3 -44.07 -6.47 9.93
CA PRO A 3 -42.94 -6.45 9.02
C PRO A 3 -41.75 -5.75 9.69
N GLU A 4 -40.60 -6.42 9.69
CA GLU A 4 -39.32 -5.87 10.11
C GLU A 4 -38.99 -4.63 9.28
N GLN A 5 -38.87 -3.50 9.97
CA GLN A 5 -38.31 -2.28 9.42
C GLN A 5 -36.79 -2.49 9.26
N ASN A 6 -36.34 -2.72 8.02
CA ASN A 6 -34.94 -2.53 7.67
C ASN A 6 -34.56 -1.07 7.94
N SER A 7 -33.83 -0.86 9.03
CA SER A 7 -33.16 0.40 9.34
C SER A 7 -32.08 0.66 8.28
N PRO A 8 -31.88 1.92 7.86
CA PRO A 8 -30.99 2.24 6.75
C PRO A 8 -29.54 1.92 7.12
N ASP A 9 -28.88 1.17 6.25
CA ASP A 9 -27.44 0.86 6.33
C ASP A 9 -26.68 2.19 6.48
N GLN A 10 -26.02 2.37 7.62
CA GLN A 10 -25.21 3.55 7.91
C GLN A 10 -24.18 3.69 6.79
N THR A 11 -24.21 4.81 6.07
CA THR A 11 -23.32 5.13 4.94
C THR A 11 -21.86 4.96 5.37
N THR A 12 -21.32 3.76 5.22
CA THR A 12 -19.98 3.42 5.66
C THR A 12 -19.04 4.09 4.67
N THR A 13 -18.55 5.28 5.03
CA THR A 13 -17.63 6.03 4.17
C THR A 13 -16.44 5.11 3.91
N SER A 14 -16.17 4.83 2.63
CA SER A 14 -15.12 3.89 2.25
C SER A 14 -13.77 4.36 2.80
N ILE A 15 -12.93 3.43 3.24
CA ILE A 15 -11.57 3.73 3.71
C ILE A 15 -10.79 4.54 2.66
N ILE A 16 -11.03 4.28 1.37
CA ILE A 16 -10.42 5.03 0.27
C ILE A 16 -10.87 6.49 0.29
N ASP A 17 -12.17 6.75 0.54
CA ASP A 17 -12.74 8.10 0.57
C ASP A 17 -12.19 8.91 1.75
N ILE A 18 -11.94 8.26 2.89
CA ILE A 18 -11.32 8.89 4.06
C ILE A 18 -9.87 9.29 3.73
N PHE A 19 -9.04 8.32 3.34
CA PHE A 19 -7.60 8.55 3.14
C PHE A 19 -7.29 9.37 1.88
N SER A 20 -8.18 9.41 0.88
CA SER A 20 -8.01 10.25 -0.32
C SER A 20 -8.05 11.75 -0.03
N LYS A 21 -8.69 12.14 1.09
CA LYS A 21 -8.80 13.55 1.53
C LYS A 21 -7.57 14.03 2.32
N PHE A 22 -6.58 13.17 2.56
CA PHE A 22 -5.40 13.52 3.35
C PHE A 22 -4.64 14.72 2.75
N LYS A 23 -4.35 15.70 3.61
CA LYS A 23 -3.50 16.86 3.33
C LYS A 23 -2.37 16.90 4.34
N SER A 24 -1.13 17.08 3.87
CA SER A 24 0.05 17.13 4.76
C SER A 24 0.12 18.38 5.62
N THR A 25 -0.50 19.48 5.19
CA THR A 25 -0.49 20.77 5.89
C THR A 25 -1.53 20.87 7.00
N ASP A 26 -2.57 20.05 6.94
CA ASP A 26 -3.71 20.06 7.86
C ASP A 26 -4.33 18.67 7.86
N VAL A 27 -3.82 17.82 8.75
CA VAL A 27 -4.23 16.41 8.84
C VAL A 27 -5.55 16.35 9.58
N ASP A 28 -6.62 16.01 8.86
CA ASP A 28 -7.94 15.78 9.44
C ASP A 28 -7.88 14.70 10.54
N GLU A 29 -8.38 15.05 11.72
CA GLU A 29 -8.38 14.20 12.91
C GLU A 29 -9.08 12.86 12.67
N SER A 30 -10.10 12.81 11.80
CA SER A 30 -10.78 11.57 11.43
C SER A 30 -9.86 10.60 10.68
N ILE A 31 -8.96 11.11 9.83
CA ILE A 31 -7.99 10.29 9.09
C ILE A 31 -6.91 9.78 10.04
N LEU A 32 -6.44 10.65 10.95
CA LEU A 32 -5.45 10.30 11.97
C LEU A 32 -6.00 9.20 12.90
N ASN A 33 -7.21 9.39 13.42
CA ASN A 33 -7.93 8.41 14.23
C ASN A 33 -8.06 7.08 13.49
N LYS A 34 -8.47 7.13 12.21
CA LYS A 34 -8.65 5.90 11.45
C LYS A 34 -7.35 5.13 11.22
N ALA A 35 -6.25 5.83 10.93
CA ALA A 35 -4.94 5.22 10.78
C ALA A 35 -4.45 4.59 12.10
N ARG A 36 -4.64 5.29 13.22
CA ARG A 36 -4.29 4.80 14.56
C ARG A 36 -5.11 3.57 14.93
N GLU A 37 -6.43 3.59 14.70
CA GLU A 37 -7.32 2.44 14.92
C GLU A 37 -6.86 1.20 14.15
N LEU A 38 -6.50 1.35 12.87
CA LEU A 38 -6.00 0.24 12.05
C LEU A 38 -4.68 -0.30 12.62
N CYS A 39 -3.75 0.56 13.02
CA CYS A 39 -2.50 0.14 13.65
C CYS A 39 -2.77 -0.61 14.97
N ALA A 40 -3.62 -0.07 15.84
CA ALA A 40 -4.02 -0.70 17.10
C ALA A 40 -4.65 -2.08 16.90
N GLN A 41 -5.57 -2.20 15.94
CA GLN A 41 -6.30 -3.43 15.67
C GLN A 41 -5.40 -4.55 15.14
N TYR A 42 -4.48 -4.24 14.22
CA TYR A 42 -3.71 -5.25 13.50
C TYR A 42 -2.29 -5.48 14.03
N LEU A 43 -1.69 -4.51 14.75
CA LEU A 43 -0.35 -4.66 15.32
C LEU A 43 -0.36 -5.01 16.81
N GLY A 44 -1.38 -4.59 17.55
CA GLY A 44 -1.44 -4.81 18.99
C GLY A 44 -0.32 -4.10 19.77
N GLY A 45 0.01 -4.63 20.95
CA GLY A 45 1.07 -4.08 21.82
C GLY A 45 0.87 -2.59 22.10
N VAL A 46 1.97 -1.84 22.10
CA VAL A 46 1.97 -0.39 22.34
C VAL A 46 1.06 0.40 21.39
N TRP A 47 0.78 -0.11 20.17
CA TRP A 47 -0.10 0.57 19.22
C TRP A 47 -1.56 0.65 19.69
N LYS A 48 -1.99 -0.19 20.65
CA LYS A 48 -3.32 -0.11 21.26
C LYS A 48 -3.45 0.97 22.34
N GLU A 49 -2.34 1.30 22.98
CA GLU A 49 -2.32 2.12 24.19
C GLU A 49 -2.08 3.61 23.90
N ILE A 50 -1.52 3.92 22.72
CA ILE A 50 -1.19 5.30 22.32
C ILE A 50 -2.42 6.12 21.90
N ASP A 51 -2.36 7.40 22.21
CA ASP A 51 -3.29 8.42 21.72
C ASP A 51 -2.76 9.13 20.45
N ASN A 52 -3.54 10.09 19.93
CA ASN A 52 -3.18 10.85 18.74
C ASN A 52 -1.95 11.75 18.91
N SER A 53 -1.63 12.20 20.12
CA SER A 53 -0.43 13.01 20.39
C SER A 53 0.86 12.19 20.29
N GLN A 54 0.75 10.87 20.47
CA GLN A 54 1.84 9.90 20.41
C GLN A 54 1.94 9.18 19.05
N PHE A 55 1.06 9.51 18.10
CA PHE A 55 0.96 8.90 16.78
C PHE A 55 1.20 9.93 15.69
N SER A 56 2.11 9.62 14.77
CA SER A 56 2.37 10.44 13.59
C SER A 56 1.93 9.73 12.32
N LEU A 57 1.33 10.49 11.41
CA LEU A 57 0.90 10.02 10.10
C LEU A 57 1.48 10.92 9.02
N SER A 58 2.27 10.34 8.13
CA SER A 58 2.84 11.05 6.99
C SER A 58 2.53 10.32 5.70
N LYS A 59 2.16 11.07 4.66
CA LYS A 59 1.95 10.50 3.33
C LYS A 59 3.30 10.31 2.64
N MET A 60 3.55 9.09 2.18
CA MET A 60 4.77 8.76 1.45
C MET A 60 4.58 9.12 -0.02
N SER A 61 5.63 9.66 -0.66
CA SER A 61 5.65 9.81 -2.11
C SER A 61 5.63 8.42 -2.76
N GLY A 62 4.60 8.13 -3.54
CA GLY A 62 4.34 6.79 -4.05
C GLY A 62 3.37 6.79 -5.23
N GLY A 63 3.43 5.72 -6.03
CA GLY A 63 2.82 5.65 -7.36
C GLY A 63 1.30 5.86 -7.42
N LEU A 64 0.81 6.13 -8.63
CA LEU A 64 -0.55 6.56 -8.96
C LEU A 64 -1.69 5.62 -8.47
N THR A 65 -1.35 4.38 -8.07
CA THR A 65 -2.32 3.28 -7.87
C THR A 65 -2.66 3.03 -6.39
N ASN A 66 -1.85 3.46 -5.42
CA ASN A 66 -2.08 3.16 -3.99
C ASN A 66 -1.85 4.39 -3.11
N LEU A 67 -2.62 4.53 -2.03
CA LEU A 67 -2.32 5.53 -1.00
C LEU A 67 -1.38 4.89 0.02
N VAL A 68 -0.22 5.51 0.24
CA VAL A 68 0.83 4.97 1.09
C VAL A 68 1.14 5.97 2.19
N PHE A 69 1.05 5.53 3.43
CA PHE A 69 1.32 6.34 4.60
C PHE A 69 2.36 5.66 5.47
N CYS A 70 3.24 6.44 6.08
CA CYS A 70 4.07 6.01 7.19
C CYS A 70 3.35 6.40 8.48
N CYS A 71 3.12 5.39 9.32
CA CYS A 71 2.59 5.55 10.67
C CYS A 71 3.74 5.31 11.64
N ALA A 72 3.98 6.23 12.57
CA ALA A 72 5.09 6.10 13.52
C ALA A 72 4.73 6.53 14.94
N LEU A 73 5.26 5.79 15.92
CA LEU A 73 5.20 6.12 17.33
C LEU A 73 6.14 7.28 17.64
N SER A 74 5.69 8.23 18.45
CA SER A 74 6.55 9.32 18.94
C SER A 74 7.74 8.80 19.73
N SER A 75 8.84 9.57 19.76
CA SER A 75 10.11 9.19 20.41
C SER A 75 9.98 8.84 21.88
N GLU A 76 9.00 9.46 22.56
CA GLU A 76 8.76 9.33 24.00
C GLU A 76 8.04 8.02 24.35
N VAL A 77 7.44 7.35 23.37
CA VAL A 77 6.76 6.07 23.56
C VAL A 77 7.81 4.95 23.70
N PRO A 78 7.88 4.27 24.87
CA PRO A 78 8.75 3.12 25.03
C PRO A 78 8.23 1.95 24.20
N VAL A 79 9.14 1.30 23.47
CA VAL A 79 8.86 0.08 22.73
C VAL A 79 9.47 -1.07 23.52
N VAL A 80 8.64 -2.01 23.96
CA VAL A 80 9.03 -3.10 24.87
C VAL A 80 8.78 -4.43 24.18
N GLY A 81 9.68 -4.80 23.26
CA GLY A 81 9.57 -6.05 22.51
C GLY A 81 9.96 -5.90 21.05
N GLU A 82 9.24 -6.61 20.18
CA GLU A 82 9.45 -6.62 18.73
C GLU A 82 8.56 -5.59 17.99
N GLU A 83 7.92 -4.65 18.70
CA GLU A 83 7.06 -3.68 18.04
C GLU A 83 7.89 -2.75 17.14
N HIS A 84 7.37 -2.52 15.93
CA HIS A 84 8.02 -1.64 15.00
C HIS A 84 7.68 -0.19 15.38
N ARG A 85 8.67 0.70 15.49
CA ARG A 85 8.43 2.13 15.75
C ARG A 85 7.75 2.83 14.57
N SER A 86 7.95 2.31 13.36
CA SER A 86 7.37 2.83 12.13
C SER A 86 6.87 1.69 11.25
N VAL A 87 5.71 1.88 10.63
CA VAL A 87 5.09 0.93 9.70
C VAL A 87 4.56 1.66 8.46
N ILE A 88 4.36 0.92 7.38
CA ILE A 88 3.72 1.43 6.17
C ILE A 88 2.26 0.97 6.15
N LEU A 89 1.34 1.92 6.20
CA LEU A 89 -0.08 1.70 5.94
C LEU A 89 -0.36 1.92 4.45
N ARG A 90 -0.77 0.86 3.76
CA ARG A 90 -1.11 0.91 2.33
C ARG A 90 -2.60 0.69 2.12
N ILE A 91 -3.27 1.70 1.57
CA ILE A 91 -4.68 1.63 1.15
C ILE A 91 -4.72 1.32 -0.35
N GLN A 92 -5.39 0.24 -0.69
CA GLN A 92 -5.50 -0.28 -2.05
C GLN A 92 -6.66 0.42 -2.76
N THR A 93 -6.39 1.02 -3.93
CA THR A 93 -7.47 1.71 -4.69
C THR A 93 -8.13 0.83 -5.76
N GLN A 94 -7.56 -0.35 -6.07
CA GLN A 94 -8.20 -1.30 -6.98
C GLN A 94 -9.44 -1.96 -6.35
N THR A 95 -10.43 -2.22 -7.20
CA THR A 95 -11.70 -2.85 -6.81
C THR A 95 -11.73 -4.35 -7.09
N SER A 96 -10.72 -4.90 -7.76
CA SER A 96 -10.70 -6.30 -8.19
C SER A 96 -10.20 -7.23 -7.08
N SER A 97 -11.10 -8.03 -6.49
CA SER A 97 -10.75 -9.01 -5.45
C SER A 97 -9.72 -10.05 -5.92
N ILE A 98 -9.83 -10.53 -7.17
CA ILE A 98 -8.89 -11.51 -7.74
C ILE A 98 -7.48 -10.93 -7.91
N GLN A 99 -7.36 -9.64 -8.30
CA GLN A 99 -6.06 -8.98 -8.39
C GLN A 99 -5.44 -8.82 -7.01
N LEU A 100 -6.25 -8.53 -5.98
CA LEU A 100 -5.77 -8.37 -4.61
C LEU A 100 -5.20 -9.70 -4.07
N VAL A 101 -5.92 -10.80 -4.25
CA VAL A 101 -5.44 -12.15 -3.87
C VAL A 101 -4.12 -12.47 -4.57
N ARG A 102 -4.01 -12.17 -5.87
CA ARG A 102 -2.77 -12.36 -6.63
C ARG A 102 -1.62 -11.50 -6.10
N GLU A 103 -1.87 -10.22 -5.80
CA GLU A 103 -0.86 -9.32 -5.21
C GLU A 103 -0.37 -9.82 -3.86
N ILE A 104 -1.28 -10.29 -2.99
CA ILE A 104 -0.94 -10.86 -1.69
C ILE A 104 -0.11 -12.13 -1.84
N ALA A 105 -0.48 -13.03 -2.75
CA ALA A 105 0.29 -14.24 -3.02
C ALA A 105 1.71 -13.92 -3.51
N ILE A 106 1.86 -12.93 -4.40
CA ILE A 106 3.16 -12.41 -4.84
C ILE A 106 3.95 -11.86 -3.64
N PHE A 107 3.33 -11.00 -2.85
CA PHE A 107 3.97 -10.35 -1.70
C PHE A 107 4.48 -11.38 -0.69
N MET A 108 3.63 -12.30 -0.26
CA MET A 108 3.98 -13.36 0.68
C MET A 108 5.10 -14.25 0.14
N LYS A 109 5.05 -14.58 -1.16
CA LYS A 109 6.09 -15.41 -1.79
C LYS A 109 7.43 -14.69 -1.82
N LEU A 110 7.48 -13.41 -2.22
CA LEU A 110 8.72 -12.63 -2.23
C LEU A 110 9.31 -12.49 -0.82
N ASN A 111 8.45 -12.19 0.15
CA ASN A 111 8.82 -12.08 1.55
C ASN A 111 9.45 -13.37 2.10
N ALA A 112 8.90 -14.54 1.77
CA ALA A 112 9.44 -15.83 2.19
C ALA A 112 10.88 -16.08 1.69
N TYR A 113 11.31 -15.42 0.62
CA TYR A 113 12.69 -15.45 0.12
C TYR A 113 13.56 -14.29 0.66
N GLY A 114 13.04 -13.49 1.59
CA GLY A 114 13.73 -12.30 2.11
C GLY A 114 13.70 -11.11 1.16
N TYR A 115 12.81 -11.10 0.16
CA TYR A 115 12.66 -9.99 -0.78
C TYR A 115 11.40 -9.19 -0.47
N GLY A 116 11.58 -8.02 0.12
CA GLY A 116 10.50 -7.09 0.45
C GLY A 116 10.20 -7.02 1.95
N PRO A 117 9.35 -6.07 2.36
CA PRO A 117 9.04 -5.83 3.77
C PRO A 117 8.18 -6.95 4.37
N LYS A 118 8.23 -7.12 5.70
CA LYS A 118 7.29 -7.96 6.45
C LYS A 118 5.83 -7.53 6.25
N LEU A 119 4.94 -8.50 6.02
CA LEU A 119 3.49 -8.26 6.12
C LEU A 119 3.11 -8.31 7.59
N LEU A 120 2.73 -7.17 8.17
CA LEU A 120 2.40 -7.05 9.60
C LEU A 120 0.89 -7.14 9.85
N GLY A 121 0.07 -6.74 8.87
CA GLY A 121 -1.38 -6.82 8.97
C GLY A 121 -2.07 -6.78 7.61
N LEU A 122 -3.20 -7.46 7.48
CA LEU A 122 -4.02 -7.48 6.27
C LEU A 122 -5.48 -7.19 6.64
N PHE A 123 -6.11 -6.25 5.94
CA PHE A 123 -7.47 -5.81 6.24
C PHE A 123 -8.27 -5.49 4.96
N PRO A 124 -9.61 -5.41 5.02
CA PRO A 124 -10.42 -5.01 3.87
C PRO A 124 -10.00 -3.62 3.34
N GLY A 125 -9.48 -3.58 2.12
CA GLY A 125 -9.05 -2.35 1.46
C GLY A 125 -7.59 -1.96 1.69
N GLY A 126 -6.77 -2.77 2.37
CA GLY A 126 -5.36 -2.42 2.55
C GLY A 126 -4.53 -3.42 3.36
N ARG A 127 -3.31 -3.00 3.70
CA ARG A 127 -2.36 -3.78 4.50
C ARG A 127 -1.38 -2.90 5.25
N ILE A 128 -0.77 -3.46 6.28
CA ILE A 128 0.33 -2.88 7.06
C ILE A 128 1.60 -3.65 6.77
N GLU A 129 2.64 -2.95 6.34
CA GLU A 129 3.95 -3.48 5.98
C GLU A 129 5.02 -2.95 6.95
N GLU A 130 6.12 -3.68 7.12
CA GLU A 130 7.32 -3.16 7.76
C GLU A 130 7.83 -1.90 7.06
N PHE A 131 8.27 -0.92 7.85
CA PHE A 131 8.98 0.24 7.32
C PHE A 131 10.46 -0.10 7.12
N ILE A 132 10.93 -0.03 5.88
CA ILE A 132 12.35 -0.20 5.55
C ILE A 132 13.05 1.16 5.61
N TYR A 133 13.96 1.32 6.56
CA TYR A 133 14.78 2.53 6.67
C TYR A 133 15.74 2.64 5.49
N GLY A 134 15.58 3.70 4.70
CA GLY A 134 16.43 3.95 3.55
C GLY A 134 15.84 5.01 2.63
N ARG A 135 16.45 5.16 1.45
CA ARG A 135 15.94 6.01 0.38
C ARG A 135 16.01 5.27 -0.94
N THR A 136 15.11 5.63 -1.86
CA THR A 136 15.19 5.18 -3.25
C THR A 136 16.45 5.73 -3.90
N LEU A 137 17.03 4.95 -4.82
CA LEU A 137 18.10 5.42 -5.70
C LEU A 137 17.58 6.54 -6.60
N LYS A 138 18.40 7.58 -6.80
CA LYS A 138 18.16 8.59 -7.83
C LYS A 138 18.43 8.00 -9.21
N LYS A 139 17.88 8.63 -10.25
CA LYS A 139 18.05 8.21 -11.64
C LYS A 139 19.52 8.01 -12.01
N GLU A 140 20.39 8.91 -11.56
CA GLU A 140 21.82 8.91 -11.87
C GLU A 140 22.56 7.77 -11.12
N GLU A 141 22.05 7.37 -9.97
CA GLU A 141 22.66 6.32 -9.14
C GLU A 141 22.38 4.92 -9.68
N VAL A 142 21.26 4.70 -10.37
CA VAL A 142 20.91 3.39 -10.95
C VAL A 142 22.00 2.87 -11.89
N TYR A 143 22.67 3.77 -12.61
CA TYR A 143 23.73 3.43 -13.57
C TYR A 143 25.14 3.51 -12.99
N ASN A 144 25.29 3.92 -11.73
CA ASN A 144 26.60 4.04 -11.11
C ASN A 144 27.21 2.63 -10.93
N PRO A 145 28.46 2.38 -11.40
CA PRO A 145 29.13 1.08 -11.26
C PRO A 145 29.18 0.54 -9.82
N ARG A 146 29.07 1.42 -8.80
CA ARG A 146 28.95 1.03 -7.40
C ARG A 146 27.68 0.22 -7.10
N PHE A 147 26.55 0.55 -7.72
CA PHE A 147 25.25 -0.07 -7.45
C PHE A 147 24.88 -1.16 -8.46
N VAL A 148 25.39 -1.08 -9.69
CA VAL A 148 25.07 -2.02 -10.78
C VAL A 148 25.25 -3.50 -10.38
N PRO A 149 26.36 -3.94 -9.74
CA PRO A 149 26.52 -5.34 -9.34
C PRO A 149 25.44 -5.82 -8.36
N ALA A 150 25.05 -4.98 -7.40
CA ALA A 150 24.01 -5.29 -6.43
C ALA A 150 22.64 -5.39 -7.11
N ILE A 151 22.32 -4.45 -8.02
CA ILE A 151 21.07 -4.47 -8.80
C ILE A 151 21.00 -5.75 -9.65
N ALA A 152 22.07 -6.07 -10.40
CA ALA A 152 22.14 -7.26 -11.23
C ALA A 152 21.98 -8.56 -10.41
N SER A 153 22.63 -8.64 -9.24
CA SER A 153 22.49 -9.77 -8.32
C SER A 153 21.05 -9.92 -7.81
N LEU A 154 20.40 -8.82 -7.42
CA LEU A 154 19.00 -8.83 -6.98
C LEU A 154 18.04 -9.22 -8.09
N ILE A 155 18.25 -8.75 -9.33
CA ILE A 155 17.44 -9.15 -10.48
C ILE A 155 17.62 -10.64 -10.79
N ALA A 156 18.86 -11.15 -10.78
CA ALA A 156 19.13 -12.57 -10.99
C ALA A 156 18.47 -13.44 -9.92
N LYS A 157 18.52 -13.01 -8.66
CA LYS A 157 17.82 -13.67 -7.55
C LYS A 157 16.31 -13.67 -7.75
N LEU A 158 15.72 -12.52 -8.09
CA LEU A 158 14.28 -12.38 -8.36
C LEU A 158 13.81 -13.28 -9.50
N ASN A 159 14.59 -13.35 -10.59
CA ASN A 159 14.28 -14.19 -11.75
C ASN A 159 14.33 -15.70 -11.46
N ASN A 160 15.00 -16.11 -10.38
CA ASN A 160 15.08 -17.50 -9.94
C ASN A 160 13.96 -17.89 -8.96
N ILE A 161 13.04 -16.98 -8.60
CA ILE A 161 11.93 -17.30 -7.70
C ILE A 161 10.80 -17.95 -8.50
N GLU A 162 10.44 -19.17 -8.12
CA GLU A 162 9.25 -19.80 -8.67
C GLU A 162 7.97 -19.16 -8.10
N MET A 163 7.28 -18.40 -8.96
CA MET A 163 6.05 -17.70 -8.58
C MET A 163 4.79 -18.48 -8.99
N PRO A 164 3.71 -18.48 -8.17
CA PRO A 164 2.43 -19.11 -8.50
C PRO A 164 1.61 -18.24 -9.46
N LEU A 165 2.19 -17.94 -10.63
CA LEU A 165 1.64 -17.05 -11.66
C LEU A 165 1.61 -17.76 -13.01
N PRO A 166 0.80 -17.27 -13.98
CA PRO A 166 0.86 -17.76 -15.35
C PRO A 166 2.30 -17.74 -15.89
N LYS A 167 2.77 -18.91 -16.34
CA LYS A 167 4.15 -19.09 -16.85
C LYS A 167 4.30 -18.66 -18.30
N ASN A 168 3.19 -18.56 -19.03
CA ASN A 168 3.18 -18.04 -20.39
C ASN A 168 3.50 -16.53 -20.38
N PRO A 169 4.28 -16.01 -21.34
CA PRO A 169 4.58 -14.59 -21.43
C PRO A 169 3.31 -13.72 -21.46
N GLN A 170 3.16 -12.83 -20.47
CA GLN A 170 1.96 -11.99 -20.33
C GLN A 170 2.09 -10.63 -21.03
N TYR A 171 3.28 -10.28 -21.54
CA TYR A 171 3.54 -8.95 -22.11
C TYR A 171 2.69 -8.66 -23.36
N ILE A 172 2.67 -9.59 -24.32
CA ILE A 172 1.93 -9.41 -25.58
C ILE A 172 0.41 -9.31 -25.32
N PRO A 173 -0.22 -10.22 -24.55
CA PRO A 173 -1.63 -10.06 -24.15
C PRO A 173 -1.93 -8.74 -23.45
N LEU A 174 -1.03 -8.27 -22.57
CA LEU A 174 -1.19 -7.00 -21.86
C LEU A 174 -1.21 -5.82 -22.84
N VAL A 175 -0.25 -5.75 -23.76
CA VAL A 175 -0.17 -4.69 -24.78
C VAL A 175 -1.42 -4.70 -25.68
N HIS A 176 -1.87 -5.87 -26.12
CA HIS A 176 -3.12 -5.99 -26.88
C HIS A 176 -4.32 -5.49 -26.07
N SER A 177 -4.40 -5.82 -24.78
CA SER A 177 -5.49 -5.34 -23.91
C SER A 177 -5.51 -3.81 -23.79
N TRP A 178 -4.34 -3.17 -23.70
CA TRP A 178 -4.24 -1.71 -23.65
C TRP A 178 -4.63 -1.06 -24.97
N LEU A 179 -4.17 -1.63 -26.10
CA LEU A 179 -4.56 -1.16 -27.42
C LEU A 179 -6.06 -1.29 -27.65
N GLN A 180 -6.68 -2.40 -27.22
CA GLN A 180 -8.13 -2.58 -27.32
C GLN A 180 -8.88 -1.55 -26.48
N LYS A 181 -8.43 -1.29 -25.24
CA LYS A 181 -9.01 -0.23 -24.39
C LYS A 181 -8.92 1.13 -25.08
N TYR A 182 -7.78 1.44 -25.69
CA TYR A 182 -7.59 2.70 -26.42
C TYR A 182 -8.55 2.83 -27.62
N LYS A 183 -8.68 1.78 -28.43
CA LYS A 183 -9.63 1.73 -29.55
C LYS A 183 -11.07 1.91 -29.07
N ASN A 184 -11.45 1.24 -27.98
CA ASN A 184 -12.78 1.35 -27.39
C ASN A 184 -13.07 2.76 -26.84
N ASN A 185 -12.02 3.51 -26.46
CA ASN A 185 -12.11 4.93 -26.08
C ASN A 185 -12.11 5.88 -27.30
N GLY A 186 -12.42 5.37 -28.50
CA GLY A 186 -12.45 6.15 -29.74
C GLY A 186 -11.08 6.64 -30.22
N GLY A 187 -9.98 6.08 -29.71
CA GLY A 187 -8.62 6.55 -30.01
C GLY A 187 -8.32 7.94 -29.44
N GLY A 188 -9.15 8.45 -28.52
CA GLY A 188 -8.92 9.70 -27.84
C GLY A 188 -7.98 9.57 -26.65
N SER A 189 -7.49 10.70 -26.15
CA SER A 189 -6.73 10.78 -24.90
C SER A 189 -7.48 10.09 -23.77
N PHE A 190 -6.80 9.21 -23.04
CA PHE A 190 -7.32 8.72 -21.77
C PHE A 190 -7.29 9.87 -20.77
N ARG A 191 -8.46 10.22 -20.24
CA ARG A 191 -8.53 11.13 -19.10
C ARG A 191 -8.06 10.36 -17.87
N LEU A 192 -6.77 10.45 -17.60
CA LEU A 192 -6.22 10.02 -16.32
C LEU A 192 -6.76 10.99 -15.27
N PHE A 193 -7.69 10.54 -14.44
CA PHE A 193 -8.11 11.30 -13.29
C PHE A 193 -6.94 11.39 -12.32
N LYS A 194 -6.70 12.57 -11.74
CA LYS A 194 -5.79 12.69 -10.59
C LYS A 194 -6.31 11.75 -9.50
N THR A 195 -5.64 10.63 -9.29
CA THR A 195 -5.83 9.83 -8.08
C THR A 195 -5.14 10.57 -6.95
N ALA A 196 -5.92 11.06 -5.98
CA ALA A 196 -5.59 11.56 -4.62
C ALA A 196 -4.18 12.19 -4.34
N VAL A 197 -3.42 12.62 -5.34
CA VAL A 197 -2.02 13.06 -5.24
C VAL A 197 -1.95 14.38 -5.99
N ASN A 198 -1.78 15.46 -5.25
CA ASN A 198 -1.37 16.75 -5.79
C ASN A 198 0.16 16.82 -5.67
N TRP A 199 0.84 17.13 -6.78
CA TRP A 199 2.25 17.46 -6.84
C TRP A 199 2.48 18.91 -6.38
#